data_AF-T0MNJ0-F1
#
_entry.id   AF-T0MNJ0-F1
#
_cell.length_a   1.000
_cell.length_b   1.000
_cell.length_c   1.000
_cell.angle_alpha   90.00
_cell.angle_beta   90.00
_cell.angle_gamma   90.00
#
_symmetry.space_group_name_H-M   'P 1'
#
loop_
_entity.id
_entity.type
_entity.pdbx_description
1 polymer ?
#
loop_
_entity_poly.entity_id
_entity_poly.type
_entity_poly.pdbx_seq_one_letter_code
_entity_poly.pdbx_strand_id
1 'polypeptide(L)'
;MLKKLLHIILILSGMWLTAFSPLMAYEVENSSVGNIYTLIIENTGSQPLHGVAVALISSPPWVVNFTPTFVDFGNIQPTLSDTAVFSFGIAPGSDSLGGELELQITTQTGKVWKKKLLLYVVPRLVTLAIQTNGSCCDISEYELYTPGDANGDEKITLIDIVYVVNYVFRGGPEPIPFFLSGDMNEDARVDLTDILLLVNYVFSSP
;
A
#
# COMPACT_ATOMS: atom_id res chain seq x y z
N MET A 1 -26.21 -7.05 -14.42
CA MET A 1 -25.36 -6.71 -13.25
C MET A 1 -24.35 -7.84 -13.07
N LEU A 2 -23.09 -7.62 -13.42
CA LEU A 2 -22.03 -8.63 -13.29
C LEU A 2 -21.71 -8.75 -11.78
N LYS A 3 -22.24 -9.78 -11.11
CA LYS A 3 -21.81 -10.12 -9.74
C LYS A 3 -20.28 -10.25 -9.78
N LYS A 4 -19.53 -9.55 -8.92
CA LYS A 4 -18.10 -9.81 -8.72
C LYS A 4 -18.00 -11.31 -8.39
N LEU A 5 -17.41 -12.07 -9.32
CA LEU A 5 -17.24 -13.53 -9.20
C LEU A 5 -16.03 -13.90 -8.35
N LEU A 6 -15.18 -12.91 -8.06
CA LEU A 6 -13.93 -13.07 -7.37
C LEU A 6 -13.82 -11.98 -6.31
N HIS A 7 -13.54 -12.38 -5.08
CA HIS A 7 -13.11 -11.49 -4.02
C HIS A 7 -11.62 -11.73 -3.76
N ILE A 8 -10.84 -10.65 -3.64
CA ILE A 8 -9.38 -10.72 -3.52
C ILE A 8 -8.96 -9.94 -2.28
N ILE A 9 -8.41 -10.64 -1.30
CA ILE A 9 -7.97 -10.11 -0.01
C ILE A 9 -6.45 -10.21 0.08
N LEU A 10 -5.82 -9.15 0.59
CA LEU A 10 -4.36 -9.04 0.73
C LEU A 10 -3.97 -8.91 2.20
N ILE A 11 -2.96 -9.66 2.64
CA ILE A 11 -2.43 -9.63 4.01
C ILE A 11 -0.89 -9.67 3.94
N LEU A 12 -0.21 -8.63 4.44
CA LEU A 12 1.24 -8.62 4.59
C LEU A 12 1.60 -9.12 6.01
N SER A 13 2.56 -10.04 6.15
CA SER A 13 3.05 -10.42 7.49
C SER A 13 4.32 -9.64 7.82
N GLY A 14 4.21 -8.69 8.75
CA GLY A 14 5.34 -7.86 9.17
C GLY A 14 5.00 -6.54 9.88
N MET A 15 3.74 -6.07 9.88
CA MET A 15 3.37 -4.79 10.48
C MET A 15 2.42 -4.94 11.67
N TRP A 16 2.70 -4.16 12.72
CA TRP A 16 1.94 -4.03 13.97
C TRP A 16 0.77 -3.03 13.88
N LEU A 17 0.32 -2.68 12.67
CA LEU A 17 -0.83 -1.80 12.45
C LEU A 17 -1.79 -2.46 11.44
N THR A 18 -2.93 -2.91 11.96
CA THR A 18 -4.06 -3.39 11.17
C THR A 18 -4.86 -2.20 10.65
N ALA A 19 -4.35 -1.49 9.64
CA ALA A 19 -5.14 -0.52 8.90
C ALA A 19 -5.53 -1.14 7.56
N PHE A 20 -6.78 -1.63 7.47
CA PHE A 20 -7.38 -2.08 6.23
C PHE A 20 -7.64 -0.86 5.33
N SER A 21 -6.71 -0.50 4.45
CA SER A 21 -6.98 0.50 3.42
C SER A 21 -7.66 -0.16 2.19
N PRO A 22 -8.71 0.45 1.62
CA PRO A 22 -9.31 -0.03 0.37
C PRO A 22 -8.39 0.16 -0.85
N LEU A 23 -7.33 0.98 -0.71
CA LEU A 23 -6.32 1.29 -1.72
C LEU A 23 -5.03 0.47 -1.57
N MET A 24 -4.84 -0.23 -0.45
CA MET A 24 -3.76 -1.20 -0.23
C MET A 24 -2.36 -0.61 -0.52
N ALA A 25 -2.11 0.57 0.03
CA ALA A 25 -0.77 1.13 0.19
C ALA A 25 -0.08 0.48 1.39
N TYR A 26 1.15 0.00 1.23
CA TYR A 26 1.92 -0.66 2.28
C TYR A 26 3.35 -0.12 2.37
N GLU A 27 3.82 0.03 3.60
CA GLU A 27 5.20 0.42 3.89
C GLU A 27 6.12 -0.81 3.95
N VAL A 28 7.32 -0.68 3.40
CA VAL A 28 8.36 -1.69 3.43
C VAL A 28 9.69 -1.04 3.82
N GLU A 29 10.42 -1.64 4.76
CA GLU A 29 11.70 -1.07 5.22
C GLU A 29 12.76 -1.15 4.10
N ASN A 30 13.57 -0.09 3.94
CA ASN A 30 14.71 -0.13 3.03
C ASN A 30 15.64 -1.32 3.38
N SER A 31 16.15 -1.99 2.33
CA SER A 31 17.08 -3.11 2.46
C SER A 31 16.51 -4.32 3.21
N SER A 32 15.19 -4.38 3.41
CA SER A 32 14.52 -5.57 3.93
C SER A 32 14.52 -6.70 2.90
N VAL A 33 14.73 -7.93 3.37
CA VAL A 33 14.69 -9.15 2.56
C VAL A 33 13.64 -10.07 3.16
N GLY A 34 12.80 -10.68 2.31
CA GLY A 34 11.80 -11.64 2.77
C GLY A 34 10.54 -10.98 3.32
N ASN A 35 10.13 -9.84 2.77
CA ASN A 35 8.79 -9.30 2.99
C ASN A 35 7.79 -10.33 2.46
N ILE A 36 6.87 -10.79 3.31
CA ILE A 36 5.90 -11.83 2.95
C ILE A 36 4.53 -11.21 2.75
N TYR A 37 3.92 -11.55 1.62
CA TYR A 37 2.61 -11.10 1.20
C TYR A 37 1.72 -12.29 0.90
N THR A 38 0.51 -12.27 1.45
CA THR A 38 -0.50 -13.32 1.31
C THR A 38 -1.67 -12.79 0.49
N LEU A 39 -1.96 -13.48 -0.60
CA LEU A 39 -3.09 -13.25 -1.50
C LEU A 39 -4.13 -14.33 -1.26
N ILE A 40 -5.34 -13.94 -0.88
CA ILE A 40 -6.48 -14.85 -0.76
C ILE A 40 -7.44 -14.57 -1.91
N ILE A 41 -7.84 -15.62 -2.62
CA ILE A 41 -8.77 -15.58 -3.74
C ILE A 41 -10.01 -16.36 -3.36
N GLU A 42 -11.16 -15.69 -3.28
CA GLU A 42 -12.44 -16.31 -2.95
C GLU A 42 -13.35 -16.33 -4.19
N ASN A 43 -13.91 -17.50 -4.50
CA ASN A 43 -14.93 -17.62 -5.53
C ASN A 43 -16.30 -17.28 -4.95
N THR A 44 -16.78 -16.06 -5.20
CA THR A 44 -18.10 -15.58 -4.76
C THR A 44 -19.20 -15.87 -5.80
N GLY A 45 -18.87 -16.56 -6.89
CA GLY A 45 -19.80 -16.98 -7.92
C GLY A 45 -20.63 -18.20 -7.53
N SER A 46 -21.64 -18.50 -8.35
CA SER A 46 -22.47 -19.70 -8.21
C SER A 46 -21.95 -20.92 -8.99
N GLN A 47 -20.79 -20.80 -9.65
CA GLN A 47 -20.19 -21.83 -10.50
C GLN A 47 -18.70 -21.97 -10.18
N PRO A 48 -18.10 -23.17 -10.35
CA PRO A 48 -16.66 -23.35 -10.16
C PRO A 48 -15.84 -22.47 -11.11
N LEU A 49 -14.74 -21.94 -10.60
CA LEU A 49 -13.71 -21.30 -11.42
C LEU A 49 -12.66 -22.33 -11.77
N HIS A 50 -12.37 -22.47 -13.07
CA HIS A 50 -11.44 -23.49 -13.56
C HIS A 50 -10.09 -22.90 -13.95
N GLY A 51 -9.02 -23.59 -13.52
CA GLY A 51 -7.62 -23.21 -13.74
C GLY A 51 -7.33 -21.76 -13.41
N VAL A 52 -7.63 -21.38 -12.16
CA VAL A 52 -7.29 -20.09 -11.59
C VAL A 52 -5.79 -20.06 -11.37
N ALA A 53 -5.11 -19.08 -11.95
CA ALA A 53 -3.68 -18.86 -11.76
C ALA A 53 -3.40 -17.38 -11.55
N VAL A 54 -2.31 -17.10 -10.82
CA VAL A 54 -1.79 -15.75 -10.58
C VAL A 54 -0.39 -15.63 -11.17
N ALA A 55 -0.12 -14.51 -11.84
CA ALA A 55 1.20 -14.13 -12.31
C ALA A 55 1.54 -12.70 -11.87
N LEU A 56 2.82 -12.45 -11.59
CA LEU A 56 3.36 -11.09 -11.51
C LEU A 56 3.46 -10.51 -12.92
N ILE A 57 2.89 -9.33 -13.13
CA ILE A 57 2.93 -8.62 -14.42
C ILE A 57 3.98 -7.53 -14.41
N SER A 58 4.02 -6.73 -13.34
CA SER A 58 4.99 -5.67 -13.19
C SER A 58 5.29 -5.41 -11.72
N SER A 59 6.49 -4.92 -11.45
CA SER A 59 6.90 -4.45 -10.13
C SER A 59 7.73 -3.17 -10.27
N PRO A 60 7.81 -2.36 -9.21
CA PRO A 60 8.75 -1.24 -9.16
C PRO A 60 10.20 -1.71 -9.37
N PRO A 61 11.09 -0.90 -9.96
CA PRO A 61 12.47 -1.28 -10.22
C PRO A 61 13.28 -1.67 -8.97
N TRP A 62 12.87 -1.16 -7.81
CA TRP A 62 13.50 -1.41 -6.52
C TRP A 62 13.00 -2.69 -5.83
N VAL A 63 11.95 -3.34 -6.34
CA VAL A 63 11.52 -4.67 -5.86
C VAL A 63 12.42 -5.74 -6.46
N VAL A 64 13.06 -6.53 -5.61
CA VAL A 64 13.99 -7.59 -6.01
C VAL A 64 13.57 -8.95 -5.47
N ASN A 65 14.05 -10.03 -6.10
CA ASN A 65 13.83 -11.41 -5.63
C ASN A 65 12.35 -11.79 -5.39
N PHE A 66 11.42 -11.26 -6.19
CA PHE A 66 10.00 -11.61 -6.07
C PHE A 66 9.77 -13.10 -6.38
N THR A 67 9.21 -13.84 -5.43
CA THR A 67 9.00 -15.29 -5.56
C THR A 67 7.75 -15.76 -4.81
N PRO A 68 6.95 -16.68 -5.36
CA PRO A 68 7.01 -17.17 -6.73
C PRO A 68 6.47 -16.11 -7.72
N THR A 69 6.92 -16.12 -8.98
CA THR A 69 6.34 -15.21 -10.01
C THR A 69 5.03 -15.73 -10.60
N PHE A 70 4.70 -17.00 -10.35
CA PHE A 70 3.50 -17.67 -10.83
C PHE A 70 2.99 -18.69 -9.80
N VAL A 71 1.67 -18.74 -9.59
CA VAL A 71 0.99 -19.74 -8.76
C VAL A 71 -0.24 -20.26 -9.49
N ASP A 72 -0.37 -21.58 -9.59
CA ASP A 72 -1.58 -22.24 -10.10
C ASP A 72 -2.40 -22.78 -8.93
N PHE A 73 -3.65 -22.34 -8.82
CA PHE A 73 -4.62 -22.78 -7.82
C PHE A 73 -5.54 -23.90 -8.35
N GLY A 74 -5.46 -24.23 -9.64
CA GLY A 74 -6.37 -25.17 -10.26
C GLY A 74 -7.83 -24.69 -10.17
N ASN A 75 -8.71 -25.50 -9.57
CA ASN A 75 -10.14 -25.22 -9.54
C ASN A 75 -10.59 -24.71 -8.17
N ILE A 76 -11.27 -23.56 -8.15
CA ILE A 76 -11.85 -23.00 -6.92
C ILE A 76 -13.38 -23.14 -6.97
N GLN A 77 -13.93 -23.95 -6.07
CA GLN A 77 -15.37 -24.19 -5.96
C GLN A 77 -16.12 -22.94 -5.43
N PRO A 78 -17.42 -22.79 -5.72
CA PRO A 78 -18.24 -21.71 -5.15
C PRO A 78 -18.08 -21.61 -3.64
N THR A 79 -18.01 -20.39 -3.10
CA THR A 79 -17.85 -20.04 -1.68
C THR A 79 -16.56 -20.50 -1.01
N LEU A 80 -15.66 -21.18 -1.74
CA LEU A 80 -14.34 -21.53 -1.25
C LEU A 80 -13.31 -20.47 -1.62
N SER A 81 -12.22 -20.48 -0.86
CA SER A 81 -11.04 -19.64 -1.06
C SER A 81 -9.79 -20.48 -1.20
N ASP A 82 -8.80 -19.94 -1.91
CA ASP A 82 -7.44 -20.48 -1.93
C ASP A 82 -6.43 -19.34 -1.70
N THR A 83 -5.21 -19.68 -1.28
CA THR A 83 -4.22 -18.73 -0.77
C THR A 83 -2.86 -18.92 -1.40
N ALA A 84 -2.26 -17.84 -1.88
CA ALA A 84 -0.87 -17.80 -2.33
C ALA A 84 -0.04 -16.90 -1.42
N VAL A 85 1.19 -17.32 -1.17
CA VAL A 85 2.17 -16.56 -0.40
C VAL A 85 3.32 -16.20 -1.33
N PHE A 86 3.64 -14.92 -1.35
CA PHE A 86 4.74 -14.33 -2.12
C PHE A 86 5.74 -13.70 -1.16
N SER A 87 6.99 -13.64 -1.59
CA SER A 87 8.01 -12.88 -0.91
C SER A 87 8.82 -12.02 -1.87
N PHE A 88 9.35 -10.91 -1.37
CA PHE A 88 10.23 -10.03 -2.12
C PHE A 88 11.21 -9.30 -1.19
N GLY A 89 12.28 -8.79 -1.76
CA GLY A 89 13.22 -7.90 -1.10
C GLY A 89 13.18 -6.48 -1.69
N ILE A 90 13.82 -5.56 -0.98
CA ILE A 90 13.97 -4.15 -1.38
C ILE A 90 15.44 -3.91 -1.75
N ALA A 91 15.69 -3.34 -2.92
CA ALA A 91 17.02 -2.97 -3.36
C ALA A 91 17.64 -1.93 -2.40
N PRO A 92 18.94 -2.04 -2.05
CA PRO A 92 19.60 -1.05 -1.20
C PRO A 92 19.54 0.37 -1.79
N GLY A 93 19.42 1.38 -0.93
CA GLY A 93 19.40 2.79 -1.34
C GLY A 93 18.08 3.25 -1.98
N SER A 94 16.99 2.48 -1.78
CA SER A 94 15.66 2.78 -2.31
C SER A 94 14.86 3.71 -1.39
N ASP A 95 15.49 4.72 -0.81
CA ASP A 95 14.85 5.58 0.20
C ASP A 95 13.71 6.42 -0.40
N SER A 96 12.56 6.43 0.29
CA SER A 96 11.40 7.26 -0.06
C SER A 96 10.85 7.02 -1.47
N LEU A 97 10.99 5.79 -1.99
CA LEU A 97 10.45 5.39 -3.29
C LEU A 97 9.06 4.78 -3.14
N GLY A 98 8.09 5.33 -3.88
CA GLY A 98 6.80 4.71 -4.13
C GLY A 98 6.82 3.86 -5.40
N GLY A 99 5.91 2.89 -5.50
CA GLY A 99 5.73 2.13 -6.73
C GLY A 99 4.60 1.12 -6.68
N GLU A 100 4.06 0.80 -7.85
CA GLU A 100 2.95 -0.14 -8.01
C GLU A 100 3.45 -1.53 -8.42
N LEU A 101 3.03 -2.55 -7.69
CA LEU A 101 3.17 -3.96 -8.02
C LEU A 101 1.83 -4.49 -8.54
N GLU A 102 1.84 -5.09 -9.74
CA GLU A 102 0.62 -5.58 -10.40
C GLU A 102 0.65 -7.11 -10.53
N LEU A 103 -0.37 -7.76 -9.96
CA LEU A 103 -0.67 -9.17 -10.15
C LEU A 103 -1.86 -9.33 -11.09
N GLN A 104 -1.81 -10.36 -11.93
CA GLN A 104 -2.91 -10.74 -12.79
C GLN A 104 -3.39 -12.14 -12.44
N ILE A 105 -4.70 -12.25 -12.20
CA ILE A 105 -5.41 -13.51 -12.01
C ILE A 105 -6.04 -13.87 -13.35
N THR A 106 -5.80 -15.08 -13.83
CA THR A 106 -6.42 -15.62 -15.04
C THR A 106 -7.15 -16.92 -14.75
N THR A 107 -8.22 -17.21 -15.49
CA THR A 107 -8.84 -18.55 -15.52
C THR A 107 -8.61 -19.22 -16.87
N GLN A 108 -8.72 -20.55 -16.92
CA GLN A 108 -8.77 -21.31 -18.18
C GLN A 108 -9.91 -20.87 -19.10
N THR A 109 -10.99 -20.33 -18.52
CA THR A 109 -12.12 -19.78 -19.28
C THR A 109 -11.85 -18.39 -19.88
N GLY A 110 -10.64 -17.84 -19.70
CA GLY A 110 -10.22 -16.57 -20.27
C GLY A 110 -10.64 -15.34 -19.48
N LYS A 111 -11.14 -15.49 -18.25
CA LYS A 111 -11.42 -14.33 -17.38
C LYS A 111 -10.12 -13.83 -16.79
N VAL A 112 -10.01 -12.51 -16.70
CA VAL A 112 -8.81 -11.82 -16.22
C VAL A 112 -9.22 -10.79 -15.17
N TRP A 113 -8.49 -10.79 -14.06
CA TRP A 113 -8.56 -9.76 -13.03
C TRP A 113 -7.16 -9.25 -12.74
N LYS A 114 -7.05 -7.96 -12.40
CA LYS A 114 -5.80 -7.34 -11.98
C LYS A 114 -5.92 -6.87 -10.55
N LYS A 115 -4.86 -7.07 -9.78
CA LYS A 115 -4.74 -6.60 -8.40
C LYS A 115 -3.45 -5.80 -8.30
N LYS A 116 -3.61 -4.51 -8.03
CA LYS A 116 -2.53 -3.57 -7.82
C LYS A 116 -2.26 -3.44 -6.34
N LEU A 117 -0.98 -3.35 -6.00
CA LEU A 117 -0.45 -3.21 -4.66
C LEU A 117 0.48 -2.01 -4.67
N LEU A 118 0.16 -0.99 -3.90
CA LEU A 118 1.00 0.20 -3.83
C LEU A 118 1.99 0.01 -2.67
N LEU A 119 3.27 0.18 -2.95
CA LEU A 119 4.35 -0.06 -2.01
C LEU A 119 5.19 1.21 -1.83
N TYR A 120 5.54 1.50 -0.59
CA TYR A 120 6.34 2.65 -0.20
C TYR A 120 7.54 2.20 0.60
N VAL A 121 8.75 2.48 0.09
CA VAL A 121 9.99 2.18 0.82
C VAL A 121 10.26 3.27 1.83
N VAL A 122 10.30 2.88 3.10
CA VAL A 122 10.60 3.78 4.22
C VAL A 122 12.03 3.58 4.72
N PRO A 123 12.83 4.65 4.87
CA PRO A 123 14.10 4.57 5.58
C PRO A 123 13.82 4.39 7.08
N ARG A 124 14.02 3.18 7.61
CA ARG A 124 14.06 3.03 9.07
C ARG A 124 15.45 3.46 9.56
N LEU A 125 15.55 4.67 10.11
CA LEU A 125 16.70 5.04 10.92
C LEU A 125 16.63 4.29 12.25
N VAL A 126 17.08 3.03 12.30
CA VAL A 126 17.61 2.50 13.57
C VAL A 126 18.95 3.17 13.76
N THR A 127 18.94 4.41 14.25
CA THR A 127 20.15 4.96 14.84
C THR A 127 20.43 4.08 16.05
N LEU A 128 21.41 3.16 15.93
CA LEU A 128 22.04 2.51 17.06
C LEU A 128 22.83 3.57 17.85
N ALA A 129 22.14 4.56 18.41
CA ALA A 129 22.69 5.40 19.43
C ALA A 129 22.56 4.63 20.75
N ILE A 130 23.49 3.71 21.00
CA ILE A 130 23.84 3.40 22.38
C ILE A 130 24.46 4.70 22.91
N GLN A 131 23.65 5.54 23.58
CA GLN A 131 24.21 6.59 24.40
C GLN A 131 24.89 5.91 25.59
N THR A 132 26.20 6.07 25.71
CA THR A 132 27.02 5.48 26.79
C THR A 132 26.72 6.02 28.19
N ASN A 133 25.66 6.82 28.40
CA ASN A 133 25.49 7.61 29.62
C ASN A 133 24.12 7.46 30.31
N GLY A 134 23.40 6.36 30.11
CA GLY A 134 22.35 5.93 31.05
C GLY A 134 21.09 6.80 31.13
N SER A 135 20.82 7.67 30.15
CA SER A 135 19.49 8.21 29.92
C SER A 135 18.78 7.29 28.92
N CYS A 136 17.73 6.58 29.36
CA CYS A 136 16.90 5.82 28.43
C CYS A 136 16.23 6.80 27.47
N CYS A 137 16.71 6.75 26.22
CA CYS A 137 16.07 7.11 24.96
C CYS A 137 14.88 8.08 25.07
N ASP A 138 15.18 9.36 24.86
CA ASP A 138 14.28 10.19 24.07
C ASP A 138 14.35 9.66 22.63
N ILE A 139 13.44 8.74 22.30
CA ILE A 139 13.16 8.40 20.91
C ILE A 139 12.42 9.62 20.34
N SER A 140 13.15 10.55 19.73
CA SER A 140 12.49 11.52 18.87
C SER A 140 11.76 10.73 17.78
N GLU A 141 10.46 10.60 17.93
CA GLU A 141 9.50 10.16 16.93
C GLU A 141 9.73 11.09 15.73
N TYR A 142 10.53 10.66 14.75
CA TYR A 142 10.68 11.45 13.53
C TYR A 142 9.35 11.33 12.79
N GLU A 143 8.66 12.47 12.66
CA GLU A 143 7.52 12.61 11.76
C GLU A 143 7.98 12.25 10.34
N LEU A 144 7.67 11.03 9.90
CA LEU A 144 8.02 10.49 8.57
C LEU A 144 7.34 11.28 7.44
N TYR A 145 6.31 12.04 7.79
CA TYR A 145 5.53 12.92 6.93
C TYR A 145 5.00 14.08 7.77
N THR A 146 4.68 15.19 7.12
CA THR A 146 3.94 16.27 7.76
C THR A 146 2.46 16.14 7.36
N PRO A 147 1.53 15.93 8.32
CA PRO A 147 0.10 15.94 8.02
C PRO A 147 -0.29 17.24 7.32
N GLY A 148 -0.86 17.13 6.13
CA GLY A 148 -1.28 18.27 5.31
C GLY A 148 -0.27 18.73 4.25
N ASP A 149 0.98 18.27 4.28
CA ASP A 149 1.97 18.47 3.20
C ASP A 149 1.76 17.39 2.12
N ALA A 150 0.62 17.43 1.45
CA ALA A 150 0.22 16.38 0.52
C ALA A 150 1.08 16.33 -0.75
N ASN A 151 1.75 17.42 -1.11
CA ASN A 151 2.64 17.47 -2.27
C ASN A 151 4.12 17.17 -1.92
N GLY A 152 4.47 17.08 -0.63
CA GLY A 152 5.81 16.78 -0.13
C GLY A 152 6.82 17.89 -0.35
N ASP A 153 6.39 19.16 -0.41
CA ASP A 153 7.24 20.33 -0.61
C ASP A 153 7.67 21.02 0.70
N GLU A 154 7.37 20.38 1.83
CA GLU A 154 7.63 20.83 3.20
C GLU A 154 6.82 22.07 3.59
N LYS A 155 5.75 22.40 2.85
CA LYS A 155 4.87 23.54 3.15
C LYS A 155 3.42 23.14 3.01
N ILE A 156 2.65 23.40 4.07
CA ILE A 156 1.20 23.20 4.05
C ILE A 156 0.53 24.45 3.45
N THR A 157 0.10 24.36 2.20
CA THR A 157 -0.45 25.48 1.42
C THR A 157 -1.72 25.12 0.65
N LEU A 158 -2.24 26.08 -0.13
CA LEU A 158 -3.34 25.82 -1.07
C LEU A 158 -2.98 24.74 -2.12
N ILE A 159 -1.69 24.56 -2.42
CA ILE A 159 -1.27 23.55 -3.40
C ILE A 159 -1.57 22.14 -2.90
N ASP A 160 -1.42 21.88 -1.60
CA ASP A 160 -1.74 20.61 -0.96
C ASP A 160 -3.23 20.30 -1.00
N ILE A 161 -4.06 21.30 -0.75
CA ILE A 161 -5.53 21.19 -0.92
C ILE A 161 -5.87 20.78 -2.35
N VAL A 162 -5.28 21.44 -3.35
CA VAL A 162 -5.49 21.12 -4.76
C VAL A 162 -4.98 19.71 -5.08
N TYR A 163 -3.87 19.31 -4.47
CA TYR A 163 -3.28 17.98 -4.63
C TYR A 163 -4.24 16.89 -4.13
N VAL A 164 -4.75 17.00 -2.90
CA VAL A 164 -5.71 16.05 -2.33
C VAL A 164 -7.03 16.05 -3.10
N VAL A 165 -7.52 17.20 -3.56
CA VAL A 165 -8.72 17.28 -4.41
C VAL A 165 -8.53 16.53 -5.73
N ASN A 166 -7.37 16.66 -6.36
CA ASN A 166 -7.06 15.95 -7.60
C ASN A 166 -6.99 14.44 -7.36
N TYR A 167 -6.37 14.01 -6.26
CA TYR A 167 -6.35 12.63 -5.84
C TYR A 167 -7.77 12.06 -5.64
N VAL A 168 -8.57 12.68 -4.77
CA VAL A 168 -9.90 12.20 -4.38
C VAL A 168 -10.91 12.22 -5.53
N PHE A 169 -10.92 13.29 -6.34
CA PHE A 169 -12.00 13.50 -7.31
C PHE A 169 -11.59 13.36 -8.79
N ARG A 170 -10.28 13.33 -9.09
CA ARG A 170 -9.79 13.35 -10.47
C ARG A 170 -8.84 12.21 -10.80
N GLY A 171 -8.61 11.29 -9.87
CA GLY A 171 -7.66 10.19 -10.04
C GLY A 171 -6.23 10.69 -10.20
N GLY A 172 -5.90 11.80 -9.55
CA GLY A 172 -4.55 12.34 -9.45
C GLY A 172 -3.62 11.42 -8.64
N PRO A 173 -2.32 11.76 -8.57
CA PRO A 173 -1.36 11.01 -7.78
C PRO A 173 -1.69 11.05 -6.28
N GLU A 174 -1.31 10.00 -5.56
CA GLU A 174 -1.45 9.90 -4.09
C GLU A 174 -0.56 10.94 -3.37
N PRO A 175 -0.96 11.39 -2.15
CA PRO A 175 -0.14 12.28 -1.34
C PRO A 175 1.28 11.78 -1.09
N ILE A 176 2.23 12.71 -0.99
CA ILE A 176 3.68 12.49 -0.87
C ILE A 176 4.14 12.95 0.51
N PRO A 177 4.99 12.22 1.24
CA PRO A 177 5.64 10.95 0.85
C PRO A 177 4.73 9.71 0.97
N PHE A 178 3.62 9.81 1.71
CA PHE A 178 2.67 8.71 1.97
C PHE A 178 1.24 9.24 1.98
N PHE A 179 0.23 8.40 1.77
CA PHE A 179 -1.18 8.82 1.89
C PHE A 179 -1.48 9.53 3.22
N LEU A 180 -0.76 9.20 4.29
CA LEU A 180 -0.90 9.82 5.61
C LEU A 180 -0.64 11.34 5.58
N SER A 181 0.16 11.84 4.64
CA SER A 181 0.33 13.29 4.40
C SER A 181 -0.96 13.97 3.95
N GLY A 182 -1.91 13.23 3.38
CA GLY A 182 -3.24 13.71 3.04
C GLY A 182 -4.37 13.20 3.97
N ASP A 183 -4.07 12.36 4.96
CA ASP A 183 -5.03 11.83 5.95
C ASP A 183 -4.95 12.72 7.20
N MET A 184 -5.74 13.80 7.19
CA MET A 184 -5.67 14.83 8.22
C MET A 184 -6.36 14.40 9.52
N ASN A 185 -7.20 13.36 9.49
CA ASN A 185 -7.93 12.87 10.65
C ASN A 185 -7.43 11.51 11.17
N GLU A 186 -6.40 10.94 10.53
CA GLU A 186 -5.79 9.65 10.85
C GLU A 186 -6.78 8.46 10.83
N ASP A 187 -7.81 8.53 9.97
CA ASP A 187 -8.82 7.47 9.85
C ASP A 187 -8.45 6.37 8.83
N ALA A 188 -7.24 6.44 8.30
CA ALA A 188 -6.66 5.59 7.26
C ALA A 188 -7.36 5.74 5.90
N ARG A 189 -7.98 6.90 5.65
CA ARG A 189 -8.58 7.28 4.37
C ARG A 189 -8.16 8.71 4.04
N VAL A 190 -8.14 8.98 2.74
CA VAL A 190 -7.94 10.33 2.23
C VAL A 190 -9.20 10.65 1.43
N ASP A 191 -10.09 11.43 2.02
CA ASP A 191 -11.39 11.77 1.47
C ASP A 191 -11.78 13.24 1.68
N LEU A 192 -13.07 13.55 1.49
CA LEU A 192 -13.58 14.92 1.61
C LEU A 192 -13.35 15.50 3.03
N THR A 193 -13.36 14.66 4.05
CA THR A 193 -13.15 15.05 5.44
C THR A 193 -11.76 15.65 5.62
N ASP A 194 -10.74 15.03 5.05
CA ASP A 194 -9.37 15.50 5.11
C ASP A 194 -9.17 16.82 4.37
N ILE A 195 -9.80 16.95 3.21
CA ILE A 195 -9.79 18.20 2.43
C ILE A 195 -10.38 19.33 3.27
N LEU A 196 -11.48 19.11 4.00
CA LEU A 196 -12.09 20.13 4.84
C LEU A 196 -11.19 20.50 6.03
N LEU A 197 -10.51 19.53 6.64
CA LEU A 197 -9.56 19.79 7.71
C LEU A 197 -8.35 20.59 7.21
N LEU A 198 -7.82 20.24 6.04
CA LEU A 198 -6.69 20.94 5.43
C LEU A 198 -7.06 22.38 5.02
N VAL A 199 -8.25 22.58 4.45
CA VAL A 199 -8.81 23.92 4.18
C VAL A 199 -8.91 24.72 5.49
N ASN A 200 -9.49 24.13 6.54
CA ASN A 200 -9.58 24.82 7.82
C ASN A 200 -8.19 25.18 8.34
N TYR A 201 -7.21 24.29 8.26
CA TYR A 201 -5.84 24.58 8.70
C TYR A 201 -5.20 25.76 7.95
N VAL A 202 -5.24 25.71 6.61
CA VAL A 202 -4.63 26.73 5.74
C VAL A 202 -5.29 28.10 5.90
N PHE A 203 -6.61 28.14 6.10
CA PHE A 203 -7.38 29.39 6.17
C PHE A 203 -7.71 29.86 7.61
N SER A 204 -7.40 29.07 8.65
CA SER A 204 -7.56 29.48 10.06
C SER A 204 -6.26 29.98 10.71
N SER A 205 -5.13 29.85 10.02
CA SER A 205 -3.86 30.44 10.45
C SER A 205 -3.84 31.95 10.08
N PRO A 206 -3.61 32.87 11.03
CA PRO A 206 -3.66 34.32 10.80
C PRO A 206 -2.55 34.85 9.88
#